data_AF-A0A1B6NSY5-F1
#
_entry.id   AF-A0A1B6NSY5-F1
#
_cell.length_a   1.000
_cell.length_b   1.000
_cell.length_c   1.000
_cell.angle_alpha   90.00
_cell.angle_beta   90.00
_cell.angle_gamma   90.00
#
_symmetry.space_group_name_H-M   'P 1'
#
loop_
_entity.id
_entity.type
_entity.pdbx_description
1 polymer ?
#
loop_
_entity_poly.entity_id
_entity_poly.type
_entity_poly.pdbx_seq_one_letter_code
_entity_poly.pdbx_strand_id
1 'polypeptide(L)' 'MKRLVAMAVMVLACIAGTSNVHALERGTIAEDANSVTPLLNGQVAPKTTLKMADGSPVSLQALTMQKPSIVLFYRGGWCP' A
#
# COMPACT_ATOMS: atom_id res chain seq x y z
N MET A 1 -30.84 -31.03 10.11
CA MET A 1 -31.23 -29.68 9.63
C MET A 1 -30.85 -28.55 10.59
N LYS A 2 -31.25 -28.58 11.87
CA LYS A 2 -30.91 -27.51 12.85
C LYS A 2 -29.40 -27.22 13.01
N ARG A 3 -28.56 -28.26 12.98
CA ARG A 3 -27.08 -28.11 13.03
C ARG A 3 -26.48 -27.47 11.77
N LEU A 4 -27.05 -27.77 10.60
CA LEU A 4 -26.62 -27.18 9.32
C LEU A 4 -27.01 -25.71 9.25
N VAL A 5 -28.20 -25.37 9.73
CA VAL A 5 -28.66 -23.97 9.86
C VAL A 5 -27.78 -23.20 10.85
N ALA A 6 -27.45 -23.79 12.00
CA ALA A 6 -26.56 -23.16 12.98
C ALA A 6 -25.14 -22.91 12.42
N MET A 7 -24.58 -23.86 11.66
CA MET A 7 -23.29 -23.66 11.00
C MET A 7 -23.34 -22.57 9.92
N ALA A 8 -24.41 -22.53 9.12
CA ALA A 8 -24.59 -21.49 8.11
C ALA A 8 -24.70 -20.09 8.73
N VAL A 9 -25.44 -19.95 9.84
CA VAL A 9 -25.58 -18.69 10.58
C VAL A 9 -24.24 -18.24 11.18
N MET A 10 -23.44 -19.17 11.70
CA MET A 10 -22.12 -18.84 12.28
C MET A 10 -21.12 -18.37 11.21
N VAL A 11 -21.12 -19.00 10.03
CA VAL A 11 -20.27 -18.57 8.89
C VAL A 11 -20.70 -17.18 8.39
N LEU A 12 -22.00 -16.92 8.30
CA LEU A 12 -22.52 -15.62 7.85
C LEU A 12 -22.14 -14.49 8.83
N ALA A 13 -22.13 -14.76 10.13
CA ALA A 13 -21.70 -13.80 11.16
C ALA A 13 -20.21 -13.45 11.08
N CYS A 14 -19.33 -14.41 10.73
CA CYS A 14 -17.90 -14.15 10.54
C CYS A 14 -17.62 -13.25 9.33
N ILE A 15 -18.39 -13.39 8.25
CA ILE A 15 -18.24 -12.57 7.04
C ILE A 15 -18.74 -11.13 7.29
N ALA A 16 -19.82 -10.96 8.07
CA ALA A 16 -20.33 -9.64 8.42
C ALA A 16 -19.47 -8.90 9.47
N GLY A 17 -18.65 -9.64 10.23
CA GLY A 17 -17.82 -9.10 11.31
C GLY A 17 -16.45 -8.54 10.90
N THR A 18 -16.05 -8.65 9.63
CA THR A 18 -14.80 -8.02 9.16
C THR A 18 -15.02 -6.52 9.05
N SER A 19 -14.74 -5.79 10.14
CA SER A 19 -14.59 -4.34 10.10
C SER A 19 -13.69 -3.97 8.93
N ASN A 20 -14.19 -3.10 8.04
CA ASN A 20 -13.44 -2.57 6.90
C ASN A 20 -12.07 -2.11 7.40
N VAL A 21 -11.02 -2.85 7.06
CA VAL A 21 -9.64 -2.39 7.21
C VAL A 21 -9.47 -1.28 6.18
N HIS A 22 -9.92 -0.08 6.54
CA HIS A 22 -9.62 1.12 5.79
C HIS A 22 -8.12 1.32 5.91
N ALA A 23 -7.38 0.86 4.90
CA ALA A 23 -6.00 1.30 4.73
C ALA A 23 -6.04 2.83 4.70
N LEU A 24 -5.28 3.49 5.58
CA LEU A 24 -5.15 4.94 5.56
C LEU A 24 -4.81 5.37 4.12
N GLU A 25 -5.60 6.33 3.63
CA GLU A 25 -5.42 6.96 2.32
C GLU A 25 -4.05 7.66 2.35
N ARG A 26 -3.03 6.98 1.80
CA ARG A 26 -1.63 7.47 1.75
C ARG A 26 -1.40 8.46 0.59
N GLY A 27 -2.47 9.08 0.08
CA GLY A 27 -2.44 10.04 -1.01
C GLY A 27 -2.29 11.49 -0.56
N THR A 28 -2.61 11.80 0.70
CA THR A 28 -2.50 13.16 1.25
C THR A 28 -1.06 13.47 1.64
N ILE A 29 -0.55 14.63 1.19
CA ILE A 29 0.74 15.14 1.65
C ILE A 29 0.58 15.58 3.11
N ALA A 30 1.43 15.04 3.99
CA ALA A 30 1.42 15.39 5.41
C ALA A 30 1.72 16.89 5.60
N GLU A 31 0.97 17.54 6.49
CA GLU A 31 1.10 18.98 6.79
C GLU A 31 2.38 19.32 7.56
N ASP A 32 2.89 18.37 8.35
CA ASP A 32 4.13 18.49 9.11
C ASP A 32 4.90 17.15 9.16
N ALA A 33 6.17 17.22 9.58
CA ALA A 33 7.07 16.07 9.56
C ALA A 33 6.70 14.95 10.54
N ASN A 34 5.96 15.24 11.63
CA ASN A 34 5.51 14.23 12.59
C ASN A 34 4.24 13.52 12.14
N SER A 35 3.52 14.11 11.17
CA SER A 35 2.28 13.57 10.61
C SER A 35 2.50 12.56 9.48
N VAL A 36 3.75 12.17 9.18
CA VAL A 36 4.06 11.17 8.16
C VAL A 36 3.81 9.73 8.65
N THR A 37 3.34 8.86 7.76
CA THR A 37 3.14 7.43 8.04
C THR A 37 4.05 6.57 7.15
N PRO A 38 5.29 6.27 7.57
CA PRO A 38 6.24 5.54 6.73
C PRO A 38 5.84 4.07 6.53
N LEU A 39 6.40 3.45 5.47
CA LEU A 39 6.33 2.00 5.33
C LEU A 39 7.16 1.33 6.42
N LEU A 40 6.58 0.32 7.07
CA LEU A 40 7.27 -0.55 8.03
C LEU A 40 7.80 -1.81 7.35
N ASN A 41 8.71 -2.51 8.02
CA ASN A 41 9.23 -3.79 7.54
C ASN A 41 8.09 -4.79 7.27
N GLY A 42 8.13 -5.44 6.12
CA GLY A 42 7.08 -6.37 5.66
C GLY A 42 5.88 -5.70 4.99
N GLN A 43 5.77 -4.36 5.01
CA GLN A 43 4.75 -3.67 4.21
C GLN A 43 5.16 -3.60 2.74
N VAL A 44 4.14 -3.49 1.86
CA VAL A 44 4.32 -3.45 0.42
C VAL A 44 4.45 -2.00 -0.06
N ALA A 45 5.36 -1.77 -1.01
CA ALA A 45 5.48 -0.48 -1.68
C ALA A 45 4.15 -0.07 -2.37
N PRO A 46 3.81 1.23 -2.41
CA PRO A 46 2.59 1.69 -3.04
C PRO A 46 2.59 1.42 -4.55
N LYS A 47 1.41 1.10 -5.08
CA LYS A 47 1.20 0.99 -6.53
C LYS A 47 1.04 2.40 -7.09
N THR A 48 2.09 2.91 -7.73
CA THR A 48 2.08 4.25 -8.32
C THR A 48 2.81 4.29 -9.65
N THR A 49 2.49 5.30 -10.45
CA THR A 49 3.15 5.62 -11.71
C THR A 49 4.15 6.75 -11.47
N LEU A 50 5.41 6.47 -11.76
CA LEU A 50 6.50 7.43 -11.76
C LEU A 50 6.74 7.93 -13.19
N LYS A 51 7.63 8.92 -13.32
CA LYS A 51 8.14 9.37 -14.60
C LYS A 51 9.61 9.00 -14.73
N MET A 52 9.99 8.50 -15.91
CA MET A 52 11.38 8.34 -16.31
C MET A 52 12.00 9.72 -16.60
N ALA A 53 13.33 9.75 -16.79
CA ALA A 53 14.06 10.99 -17.07
C ALA A 53 13.60 11.69 -18.36
N ASP A 54 13.11 10.93 -19.34
CA ASP A 54 12.53 11.43 -20.58
C ASP A 54 11.04 11.83 -20.45
N GLY A 55 10.47 11.74 -19.25
CA GLY A 55 9.08 12.06 -18.95
C GLY A 55 8.09 10.92 -19.22
N SER A 56 8.53 9.79 -19.78
CA SER A 56 7.67 8.63 -20.03
C SER A 56 7.16 8.00 -18.72
N PRO A 57 5.92 7.49 -18.69
CA PRO A 57 5.35 6.89 -17.48
C PRO A 57 5.95 5.50 -17.22
N VAL A 58 6.23 5.18 -15.95
CA VAL A 58 6.70 3.86 -15.52
C VAL A 58 6.03 3.42 -14.22
N SER A 59 5.63 2.14 -14.13
CA SER A 59 5.02 1.59 -12.91
C SER A 59 6.10 1.17 -11.90
N LEU A 60 6.05 1.72 -10.68
CA LEU A 60 6.94 1.32 -9.58
C LEU A 60 6.77 -0.16 -9.23
N GLN A 61 5.53 -0.65 -9.25
CA GLN A 61 5.23 -2.05 -8.98
C GLN A 61 5.85 -2.97 -10.03
N ALA A 62 5.74 -2.62 -11.31
CA ALA A 62 6.32 -3.41 -12.39
C ALA A 62 7.84 -3.48 -12.29
N LEU A 63 8.52 -2.40 -11.86
CA LEU A 63 9.96 -2.40 -11.65
C LEU A 63 10.39 -3.30 -10.47
N THR A 64 9.70 -3.17 -9.34
CA THR A 64 10.05 -3.88 -8.10
C THR A 64 9.68 -5.36 -8.09
N MET A 65 8.75 -5.79 -8.96
CA MET A 65 8.42 -7.21 -9.13
C MET A 65 9.42 -8.01 -9.97
N GLN A 66 10.25 -7.34 -10.79
CA GLN A 66 11.20 -8.04 -11.66
C GLN A 66 12.36 -8.66 -10.88
N LYS A 67 12.78 -8.02 -9.79
CA LYS A 67 13.92 -8.42 -8.96
C LYS A 67 13.92 -7.71 -7.61
N PRO A 68 14.58 -8.26 -6.57
CA PRO A 68 14.85 -7.53 -5.35
C PRO A 68 15.50 -6.17 -5.67
N SER A 69 14.96 -5.11 -5.10
CA SER A 69 15.26 -3.73 -5.51
C SER A 69 15.55 -2.84 -4.31
N ILE A 70 16.53 -1.95 -4.47
CA ILE A 70 16.76 -0.82 -3.56
C ILE A 70 16.11 0.41 -4.18
N VAL A 71 15.23 1.08 -3.46
CA VAL A 71 14.60 2.34 -3.90
C VAL A 71 15.28 3.49 -3.18
N LEU A 72 16.00 4.32 -3.94
CA LEU A 72 16.70 5.50 -3.42
C LEU A 72 15.89 6.76 -3.74
N PHE A 73 15.39 7.44 -2.71
CA PHE A 73 14.79 8.77 -2.86
C PHE A 73 15.89 9.82 -2.85
N TYR A 74 16.16 10.42 -4.01
CA TYR A 74 17.12 11.49 -4.17
C TYR A 74 16.41 12.78 -4.54
N ARG A 75 16.54 13.81 -3.69
CA ARG A 75 15.84 15.09 -3.83
C ARG A 75 16.49 16.05 -4.86
N GLY A 76 17.49 15.62 -5.64
CA GLY A 76 18.18 16.50 -6.58
C GLY A 76 18.92 17.68 -5.91
N GLY A 77 19.81 18.34 -6.65
CA GLY A 77 20.54 19.51 -6.13
C GLY A 77 21.66 19.16 -5.14
N TRP A 78 22.73 18.55 -5.67
CA TRP A 78 24.07 18.68 -5.12
C TRP A 78 24.92 19.34 -6.20
N CYS A 79 24.64 20.61 -6.48
CA CYS A 79 25.76 21.45 -6.86
C CYS A 79 26.45 21.78 -5.53
N PRO A 80 27.71 21.38 -5.29
CA PRO A 80 28.50 22.05 -4.27
C PRO A 80 28.60 23.55 -4.57
#